data_AF-A0A1H5XSY2-F1
#
_entry.id   AF-A0A1H5XSY2-F1
#
_cell.length_a   1.000
_cell.length_b   1.000
_cell.length_c   1.000
_cell.angle_alpha   90.00
_cell.angle_beta   90.00
_cell.angle_gamma   90.00
#
_symmetry.space_group_name_H-M   'P 1'
#
loop_
_entity.id
_entity.type
_entity.pdbx_description
1 polymer ?
#
loop_
_entity_poly.entity_id
_entity_poly.type
_entity_poly.pdbx_seq_one_letter_code
_entity_poly.pdbx_strand_id
1 'polypeptide(L)'
;MKLYFLFLLIFIYSSCQPEKYSNSKKEKVEFLSEESPLLIIFNRVEKNTEYIDRSTASKESFQYWRKNFDPPFDDPNLHISVFHGLDNYKLQIIRRDLDQMNVWFDSEMGYMDWFRLNFKQYYIIYQDEYLVKGSLDPDHLFTAYEVKIHTGGVE
;
A
#
# COMPACT_ATOMS: atom_id res chain seq x y z
N MET A 1 -58.15 -12.43 -31.29
CA MET A 1 -56.68 -12.23 -31.33
C MET A 1 -56.33 -11.17 -30.29
N LYS A 2 -56.19 -11.62 -29.03
CA LYS A 2 -54.90 -11.80 -28.35
C LYS A 2 -54.22 -10.47 -28.00
N LEU A 3 -54.83 -9.86 -26.99
CA LEU A 3 -54.31 -8.84 -26.09
C LEU A 3 -53.13 -9.42 -25.25
N TYR A 4 -52.06 -9.85 -25.92
CA TYR A 4 -50.92 -10.58 -25.32
C TYR A 4 -49.58 -9.88 -25.55
N PHE A 5 -49.58 -8.55 -25.67
CA PHE A 5 -48.35 -7.78 -25.90
C PHE A 5 -47.98 -6.80 -24.78
N LEU A 6 -48.68 -6.85 -23.63
CA LEU A 6 -48.46 -5.91 -22.51
C LEU A 6 -47.86 -6.56 -21.24
N PHE A 7 -47.44 -7.83 -21.29
CA PHE A 7 -46.87 -8.54 -20.13
C PHE A 7 -45.42 -9.00 -20.30
N LEU A 8 -44.73 -8.56 -21.36
CA LEU A 8 -43.34 -8.98 -21.67
C LEU A 8 -42.32 -7.84 -21.48
N LEU A 9 -42.64 -6.85 -20.64
CA LEU A 9 -41.76 -5.72 -20.29
C LEU A 9 -41.44 -5.63 -18.79
N ILE A 10 -41.78 -6.66 -18.00
CA ILE A 10 -41.54 -6.69 -16.54
C ILE A 10 -40.27 -7.49 -16.16
N PHE A 11 -39.60 -8.16 -17.11
CA PHE A 11 -38.44 -9.02 -16.83
C PHE A 11 -37.05 -8.39 -17.03
N ILE A 12 -36.93 -7.05 -17.03
CA ILE A 12 -35.63 -6.36 -17.14
C ILE A 12 -35.18 -5.73 -15.80
N TYR A 13 -35.91 -5.94 -14.69
CA TYR A 13 -35.62 -5.30 -13.39
C TYR A 13 -35.07 -6.24 -12.30
N SER A 14 -34.52 -7.41 -12.64
CA SER A 14 -33.93 -8.28 -11.60
C SER A 14 -32.70 -9.03 -12.09
N SER A 15 -31.63 -8.29 -12.33
CA SER A 15 -30.25 -8.73 -12.03
C SER A 15 -29.31 -7.53 -12.07
N CYS A 16 -29.53 -6.57 -11.17
CA CYS A 16 -28.44 -5.77 -10.63
C CYS A 16 -28.39 -6.11 -9.15
N GLN A 17 -27.69 -7.19 -8.80
CA GLN A 17 -27.20 -7.31 -7.43
C GLN A 17 -26.23 -6.15 -7.24
N PRO A 18 -26.42 -5.25 -6.27
CA PRO A 18 -25.30 -4.44 -5.85
C PRO A 18 -24.27 -5.41 -5.28
N GLU A 19 -23.12 -5.54 -5.94
CA GLU A 19 -21.94 -6.05 -5.28
C GLU A 19 -21.84 -5.31 -3.94
N LYS A 20 -21.83 -6.09 -2.86
CA LYS A 20 -21.53 -5.58 -1.53
C LYS A 20 -20.13 -4.98 -1.63
N TYR A 21 -20.07 -3.68 -1.88
CA TYR A 21 -18.88 -2.88 -1.72
C TYR A 21 -18.41 -3.14 -0.30
N SER A 22 -17.30 -3.87 -0.22
CA SER A 22 -16.50 -4.04 0.97
C SER A 22 -16.35 -2.67 1.62
N ASN A 23 -16.76 -2.56 2.88
CA ASN A 23 -16.56 -1.37 3.70
C ASN A 23 -15.05 -1.08 3.80
N SER A 24 -14.46 -0.41 2.81
CA SER A 24 -13.29 0.43 3.08
C SER A 24 -13.85 1.60 3.88
N LYS A 25 -13.81 1.50 5.21
CA LYS A 25 -13.98 2.66 6.08
C LYS A 25 -13.01 3.73 5.54
N LYS A 26 -13.54 4.80 4.95
CA LYS A 26 -12.82 6.06 4.75
C LYS A 26 -12.70 6.69 6.15
N GLU A 27 -11.87 6.10 7.00
CA GLU A 27 -11.44 6.77 8.22
C GLU A 27 -10.47 7.86 7.77
N LYS A 28 -10.95 9.11 7.82
CA LYS A 28 -10.13 10.28 7.65
C LYS A 28 -9.21 10.32 8.86
N VAL A 29 -7.97 9.84 8.70
CA VAL A 29 -7.00 9.83 9.79
C VAL A 29 -6.63 11.28 10.07
N GLU A 30 -7.12 11.81 11.19
CA GLU A 30 -6.71 13.12 11.70
C GLU A 30 -5.29 12.98 12.26
N PHE A 31 -4.30 13.37 11.46
CA PHE A 31 -2.89 13.40 11.86
C PHE A 31 -2.62 14.64 12.74
N LEU A 32 -3.17 14.64 13.95
CA LEU A 32 -2.86 15.63 14.99
C LEU A 32 -2.37 14.91 16.24
N SER A 33 -1.16 14.35 16.19
CA SER A 33 -0.41 13.96 17.39
C SER A 33 1.10 13.90 17.12
N GLU A 34 1.90 13.99 18.18
CA GLU A 34 3.38 13.90 18.18
C GLU A 34 3.94 12.56 17.67
N GLU A 35 3.08 11.65 17.18
CA GLU A 35 3.44 10.30 16.73
C GLU A 35 2.87 10.00 15.34
N SER A 36 2.96 10.96 14.42
CA SER A 36 2.55 10.78 13.04
C SER A 36 3.29 9.59 12.40
N PRO A 37 2.57 8.67 11.73
CA PRO A 37 3.20 7.51 11.11
C PRO A 37 4.12 7.93 9.98
N LEU A 38 5.09 7.07 9.66
CA LEU A 38 5.94 7.25 8.50
C LEU A 38 5.29 6.59 7.28
N LEU A 39 5.16 7.36 6.20
CA LEU A 39 4.76 6.87 4.90
C LEU A 39 5.98 6.79 3.98
N ILE A 40 6.22 5.62 3.39
CA ILE A 40 7.34 5.40 2.47
C ILE A 40 6.80 5.21 1.06
N ILE A 41 7.28 6.03 0.12
CA ILE A 41 7.09 5.78 -1.31
C ILE A 41 8.08 4.68 -1.69
N PHE A 42 7.58 3.45 -1.80
CA PHE A 42 8.37 2.22 -1.80
C PHE A 42 8.70 1.75 -3.23
N ASN A 43 9.99 1.57 -3.53
CA ASN A 43 10.46 1.07 -4.81
C ASN A 43 10.45 -0.48 -4.83
N ARG A 44 9.28 -1.06 -5.11
CA ARG A 44 9.12 -2.52 -5.18
C ARG A 44 9.87 -3.19 -6.34
N VAL A 45 10.37 -2.42 -7.30
CA VAL A 45 11.10 -2.92 -8.48
C VAL A 45 12.62 -2.73 -8.37
N GLU A 46 13.11 -2.33 -7.19
CA GLU A 46 14.54 -2.21 -6.92
C GLU A 46 15.28 -3.54 -7.18
N LYS A 47 16.45 -3.48 -7.82
CA LYS A 47 17.12 -4.64 -8.46
C LYS A 47 17.33 -5.82 -7.50
N ASN A 48 17.60 -5.54 -6.23
CA ASN A 48 17.90 -6.55 -5.22
C ASN A 48 16.72 -6.82 -4.27
N THR A 49 15.49 -6.56 -4.73
CA THR A 49 14.25 -6.80 -3.98
C THR A 49 13.50 -8.00 -4.53
N GLU A 50 13.17 -8.95 -3.67
CA GLU A 50 12.37 -10.13 -3.96
C GLU A 50 10.96 -9.96 -3.39
N TYR A 51 9.94 -10.37 -4.16
CA TYR A 51 8.54 -10.38 -3.73
C TYR A 51 8.10 -11.81 -3.36
N ILE A 52 7.46 -11.92 -2.19
CA ILE A 52 6.89 -13.17 -1.69
C ILE A 52 5.40 -12.93 -1.46
N ASP A 53 4.56 -13.56 -2.30
CA ASP A 53 3.11 -13.58 -2.09
C ASP A 53 2.77 -14.47 -0.89
N ARG A 54 2.00 -13.91 0.03
CA ARG A 54 1.49 -14.59 1.22
C ARG A 54 -0.03 -14.41 1.34
N SER A 55 -0.67 -14.10 0.22
CA SER A 55 -2.10 -13.85 0.16
C SER A 55 -2.87 -15.15 0.32
N THR A 56 -4.10 -15.01 0.78
CA THR A 56 -5.12 -16.07 0.71
C THR A 56 -6.16 -15.67 -0.34
N ALA A 57 -7.09 -16.56 -0.66
CA ALA A 57 -8.16 -16.27 -1.62
C ALA A 57 -9.02 -15.04 -1.25
N SER A 58 -9.07 -14.64 0.03
CA SER A 58 -9.92 -13.56 0.54
C SER A 58 -9.17 -12.35 1.08
N LYS A 59 -7.85 -12.43 1.25
CA LYS A 59 -7.04 -11.39 1.88
C LYS A 59 -5.67 -11.29 1.21
N GLU A 60 -5.30 -10.09 0.82
CA GLU A 60 -3.96 -9.77 0.34
C GLU A 60 -2.96 -9.76 1.50
N SER A 61 -1.78 -10.33 1.27
CA SER A 61 -0.67 -10.34 2.22
C SER A 61 0.62 -10.59 1.44
N PHE A 62 1.69 -9.90 1.80
CA PHE A 62 2.93 -9.97 1.05
C PHE A 62 4.15 -9.65 1.91
N GLN A 63 5.31 -10.02 1.39
CA GLN A 63 6.60 -9.58 1.91
C GLN A 63 7.52 -9.19 0.77
N TYR A 64 8.20 -8.06 0.92
CA TYR A 64 9.35 -7.69 0.11
C TYR A 64 10.62 -7.91 0.91
N TRP A 65 11.61 -8.54 0.29
CA TRP A 65 12.90 -8.82 0.91
C TRP A 65 14.02 -8.21 0.06
N ARG A 66 14.79 -7.28 0.63
CA ARG A 66 15.93 -6.62 -0.04
C ARG A 66 17.25 -7.04 0.60
N LYS A 67 18.23 -7.40 -0.23
CA LYS A 67 19.61 -7.78 0.16
C LYS A 67 20.63 -7.08 -0.74
N ASN A 68 21.91 -7.37 -0.56
CA ASN A 68 23.00 -6.96 -1.46
C ASN A 68 23.00 -5.44 -1.69
N PHE A 69 23.05 -4.66 -0.60
CA PHE A 69 23.05 -3.21 -0.68
C PHE A 69 24.32 -2.73 -1.39
N ASP A 70 24.20 -1.64 -2.15
CA ASP A 70 25.35 -1.06 -2.82
C ASP A 70 26.37 -0.52 -1.79
N PRO A 71 27.66 -0.42 -2.17
CA PRO A 71 28.69 0.14 -1.30
C PRO A 71 28.29 1.49 -0.68
N PRO A 72 28.64 1.75 0.59
CA PRO A 72 29.66 1.04 1.39
C PRO A 72 29.14 -0.18 2.17
N PHE A 73 27.91 -0.65 1.92
CA PHE A 73 27.26 -1.71 2.69
C PHE A 73 27.54 -3.10 2.10
N ASP A 74 28.80 -3.52 2.11
CA ASP A 74 29.25 -4.77 1.46
C ASP A 74 28.95 -6.04 2.28
N ASP A 75 28.31 -5.93 3.46
CA ASP A 75 27.97 -7.09 4.28
C ASP A 75 26.80 -7.89 3.65
N PRO A 76 27.03 -9.13 3.21
CA PRO A 76 26.01 -9.95 2.54
C PRO A 76 24.87 -10.37 3.47
N ASN A 77 25.02 -10.20 4.79
CA ASN A 77 24.00 -10.55 5.77
C ASN A 77 22.98 -9.42 5.97
N LEU A 78 23.27 -8.21 5.47
CA LEU A 78 22.35 -7.09 5.59
C LEU A 78 21.09 -7.32 4.77
N HIS A 79 19.95 -7.09 5.41
CA HIS A 79 18.67 -7.20 4.75
C HIS A 79 17.63 -6.24 5.32
N ILE A 80 16.64 -5.94 4.48
CA ILE A 80 15.40 -5.27 4.86
C ILE A 80 14.25 -6.17 4.45
N SER A 81 13.28 -6.30 5.34
CA SER A 81 12.02 -7.00 5.11
C SER A 81 10.86 -6.06 5.37
N VAL A 82 10.05 -5.82 4.34
CA VAL A 82 8.80 -5.05 4.43
C VAL A 82 7.62 -6.02 4.29
N PHE A 83 6.82 -6.16 5.35
CA PHE A 83 5.78 -7.17 5.45
C PHE A 83 4.39 -6.56 5.67
N HIS A 84 3.44 -6.89 4.80
CA HIS A 84 2.01 -6.65 4.99
C HIS A 84 1.31 -7.97 5.31
N GLY A 85 0.84 -8.13 6.55
CA GLY A 85 0.16 -9.34 7.00
C GLY A 85 -1.34 -9.37 6.71
N LEU A 86 -1.96 -10.53 6.90
CA LEU A 86 -3.41 -10.75 6.71
C LEU A 86 -4.30 -9.90 7.63
N ASP A 87 -3.75 -9.41 8.74
CA ASP A 87 -4.45 -8.58 9.72
C ASP A 87 -4.02 -7.11 9.67
N ASN A 88 -3.10 -6.75 8.75
CA ASN A 88 -2.66 -5.38 8.56
C ASN A 88 -3.71 -4.59 7.77
N TYR A 89 -3.82 -3.29 8.06
CA TYR A 89 -4.80 -2.43 7.42
C TYR A 89 -4.31 -1.85 6.10
N LYS A 90 -5.27 -1.43 5.27
CA LYS A 90 -5.05 -0.55 4.12
C LYS A 90 -5.89 0.70 4.30
N LEU A 91 -5.37 1.83 3.87
CA LEU A 91 -6.13 3.09 3.89
C LEU A 91 -5.93 3.84 2.59
N GLN A 92 -6.90 4.69 2.26
CA GLN A 92 -6.86 5.54 1.08
C GLN A 92 -6.34 6.91 1.49
N ILE A 93 -5.26 7.37 0.88
CA ILE A 93 -4.66 8.69 1.13
C ILE A 93 -4.89 9.57 -0.10
N ILE A 94 -5.39 10.79 0.12
CA ILE A 94 -5.54 11.79 -0.94
C ILE A 94 -4.19 12.46 -1.18
N ARG A 95 -3.78 12.69 -2.43
CA ARG A 95 -2.48 13.29 -2.79
C ARG A 95 -2.15 14.57 -2.02
N ARG A 96 -3.12 15.48 -1.86
CA ARG A 96 -2.90 16.74 -1.14
C ARG A 96 -2.60 16.56 0.36
N ASP A 97 -3.03 15.44 0.95
CA ASP A 97 -2.82 15.18 2.38
C ASP A 97 -1.38 14.72 2.65
N LEU A 98 -0.65 14.24 1.63
CA LEU A 98 0.76 13.84 1.75
C LEU A 98 1.68 14.97 2.20
N ASP A 99 1.35 16.22 1.85
CA ASP A 99 2.16 17.39 2.22
C ASP A 99 2.13 17.67 3.74
N GLN A 100 1.22 17.00 4.47
CA GLN A 100 1.08 17.09 5.93
C GLN A 100 1.57 15.83 6.67
N MET A 101 2.11 14.84 5.94
CA MET A 101 2.57 13.57 6.48
C MET A 101 4.11 13.50 6.49
N ASN A 102 4.66 12.63 7.33
CA ASN A 102 6.06 12.24 7.22
C ASN A 102 6.21 11.30 6.03
N VAL A 103 6.64 11.83 4.88
CA VAL A 103 6.79 11.06 3.64
C VAL A 103 8.27 10.93 3.28
N TRP A 104 8.77 9.69 3.20
CA TRP A 104 10.12 9.39 2.76
C TRP A 104 10.10 8.62 1.44
N PHE A 105 11.11 8.81 0.61
CA PHE A 105 11.26 8.07 -0.65
C PHE A 105 12.30 6.98 -0.48
N ASP A 106 11.93 5.75 -0.79
CA ASP A 106 12.82 4.59 -0.71
C ASP A 106 14.10 4.79 -1.55
N SER A 107 13.99 5.46 -2.71
CA SER A 107 15.13 5.81 -3.56
C SER A 107 16.17 6.73 -2.90
N GLU A 108 15.80 7.41 -1.83
CA GLU A 108 16.68 8.32 -1.07
C GLU A 108 17.18 7.67 0.22
N MET A 109 16.69 6.47 0.56
CA MET A 109 17.00 5.76 1.80
C MET A 109 18.10 4.73 1.58
N GLY A 110 19.26 4.93 2.23
CA GLY A 110 20.29 3.92 2.35
C GLY A 110 19.95 2.88 3.43
N TYR A 111 20.75 1.82 3.53
CA TYR A 111 20.55 0.77 4.54
C TYR A 111 20.46 1.35 5.97
N MET A 112 21.31 2.34 6.30
CA MET A 112 21.32 2.95 7.63
C MET A 112 20.05 3.73 7.95
N ASP A 113 19.37 4.29 6.96
CA ASP A 113 18.10 5.00 7.16
C ASP A 113 17.01 4.00 7.52
N TRP A 114 16.95 2.88 6.79
CA TRP A 114 16.08 1.75 7.09
C TRP A 114 16.37 1.14 8.47
N PHE A 115 17.65 0.98 8.83
CA PHE A 115 18.06 0.42 10.11
C PHE A 115 17.66 1.32 11.30
N ARG A 116 17.63 2.64 11.11
CA ARG A 116 17.33 3.63 12.14
C ARG A 116 15.84 3.98 12.26
N LEU A 117 14.98 3.35 11.46
CA LEU A 117 13.53 3.58 11.55
C LEU A 117 13.01 3.25 12.96
N ASN A 118 12.33 4.21 13.58
CA ASN A 118 11.79 4.08 14.93
C ASN A 118 10.43 4.79 15.08
N PHE A 119 9.55 4.62 14.08
CA PHE A 119 8.16 5.08 14.14
C PHE A 119 7.27 3.97 14.69
N LYS A 120 6.15 4.35 15.32
CA LYS A 120 5.18 3.38 15.84
C LYS A 120 4.46 2.61 14.74
N GLN A 121 4.24 3.26 13.60
CA GLN A 121 3.47 2.74 12.48
C GLN A 121 4.12 3.16 11.17
N TYR A 122 4.10 2.24 10.21
CA TYR A 122 4.66 2.42 8.88
C TYR A 122 3.62 2.10 7.82
N TYR A 123 3.57 2.95 6.80
CA TYR A 123 2.77 2.72 5.60
C TYR A 123 3.66 2.75 4.37
N ILE A 124 3.28 2.00 3.35
CA ILE A 124 3.88 2.12 2.02
C ILE A 124 2.84 2.47 0.97
N ILE A 125 3.23 3.31 0.02
CA ILE A 125 2.60 3.43 -1.29
C ILE A 125 3.63 2.97 -2.31
N TYR A 126 3.23 2.20 -3.32
CA TYR A 126 4.16 1.76 -4.34
C TYR A 126 4.59 2.94 -5.24
N GLN A 127 5.89 3.06 -5.49
CA GLN A 127 6.45 4.19 -6.24
C GLN A 127 5.94 4.24 -7.68
N ASP A 128 5.72 3.09 -8.32
CA ASP A 128 5.14 3.02 -9.66
C ASP A 128 3.67 3.48 -9.71
N GLU A 129 2.94 3.36 -8.60
CA GLU A 129 1.61 3.95 -8.43
C GLU A 129 1.68 5.44 -8.07
N TYR A 130 2.72 5.86 -7.35
CA TYR A 130 2.96 7.26 -7.02
C TYR A 130 3.37 8.12 -8.23
N LEU A 131 4.07 7.54 -9.20
CA LEU A 131 4.63 8.26 -10.36
C LEU A 131 3.75 8.21 -11.62
N VAL A 132 2.50 7.74 -11.53
CA VAL A 132 1.59 7.71 -12.69
C VAL A 132 1.17 9.12 -13.12
N LYS A 133 0.92 9.34 -14.41
CA LYS A 133 0.54 10.67 -14.95
C LYS A 133 -0.65 11.33 -14.22
N GLY A 134 -1.58 10.55 -13.67
CA GLY A 134 -2.73 11.04 -12.92
C GLY A 134 -2.47 11.34 -11.44
N SER A 135 -1.29 11.02 -10.90
CA SER A 135 -0.99 11.18 -9.46
C SER A 135 -0.71 12.63 -9.06
N LEU A 136 -0.50 13.52 -10.03
CA LEU A 136 -0.34 14.95 -9.81
C LEU A 136 -1.67 15.65 -9.47
N ASP A 137 -2.81 15.00 -9.71
CA ASP A 137 -4.11 15.51 -9.29
C ASP A 137 -4.17 15.57 -7.75
N PRO A 138 -4.45 16.74 -7.15
CA PRO A 138 -4.56 16.87 -5.69
C PRO A 138 -5.60 15.95 -5.05
N ASP A 139 -6.62 15.52 -5.80
CA ASP A 139 -7.67 14.62 -5.33
C ASP A 139 -7.41 13.14 -5.70
N HIS A 140 -6.25 12.83 -6.27
CA HIS A 140 -5.83 11.45 -6.53
C HIS A 140 -5.80 10.62 -5.25
N LEU A 141 -6.28 9.38 -5.32
CA LEU A 141 -6.34 8.45 -4.18
C LEU A 141 -5.27 7.38 -4.32
N PHE A 142 -4.35 7.34 -3.36
CA PHE A 142 -3.38 6.26 -3.22
C PHE A 142 -3.87 5.21 -2.24
N THR A 143 -3.57 3.94 -2.54
CA THR A 143 -3.71 2.86 -1.56
C THR A 143 -2.43 2.77 -0.75
N ALA A 144 -2.51 3.06 0.55
CA ALA A 144 -1.42 2.90 1.48
C ALA A 144 -1.60 1.60 2.29
N TYR A 145 -0.55 0.79 2.34
CA TYR A 145 -0.52 -0.49 3.04
C TYR A 145 0.21 -0.34 4.36
N GLU A 146 -0.42 -0.72 5.46
CA GLU A 146 0.28 -0.82 6.74
C GLU A 146 1.28 -1.97 6.68
N VAL A 147 2.52 -1.71 7.07
CA VAL A 147 3.60 -2.70 7.02
C VAL A 147 4.36 -2.79 8.32
N LYS A 148 4.95 -3.95 8.55
CA LYS A 148 6.01 -4.15 9.54
C LYS A 148 7.34 -4.19 8.82
N ILE A 149 8.29 -3.40 9.29
CA ILE A 149 9.64 -3.33 8.73
C ILE A 149 10.58 -4.03 9.71
N HIS A 150 11.39 -4.93 9.18
CA HIS A 150 12.47 -5.57 9.92
C HIS A 150 13.76 -5.36 9.17
N THR A 151 14.79 -4.93 9.87
CA THR A 151 16.15 -4.90 9.36
C THR A 151 16.98 -5.93 10.11
N GLY A 152 17.99 -6.46 9.45
CA GLY A 152 18.93 -7.35 10.09
C GLY A 152 20.31 -7.27 9.44
N GLY A 153 21.28 -7.75 10.21
CA GLY A 153 22.68 -7.95 9.91
C GLY A 153 23.20 -8.78 11.08
N VAL A 154 23.94 -9.86 10.82
CA VAL A 154 24.54 -10.67 11.89
C VAL A 154 26.01 -10.32 11.90
N GLU A 155 26.49 -9.79 13.03
CA GLU A 155 27.92 -9.68 13.34
C GLU A 155 28.58 -11.07 13.42
#